data_AF-A0A1G6CDH4-F1
#
_entry.id   AF-A0A1G6CDH4-F1
#
_cell.length_a   1.000
_cell.length_b   1.000
_cell.length_c   1.000
_cell.angle_alpha   90.00
_cell.angle_beta   90.00
_cell.angle_gamma   90.00
#
_symmetry.space_group_name_H-M   'P 1'
#
loop_
_entity.id
_entity.type
_entity.pdbx_description
1 polymer ?
#
loop_
_entity_poly.entity_id
_entity_poly.type
_entity_poly.pdbx_seq_one_letter_code
_entity_poly.pdbx_strand_id
1 'polypeptide(L)'
;MRYWQFAIILAIVATALYIYIRNQHIGQNKVFDVASHMDETVVTVDGVELTMTDMMFYITYEENQVEQKAKVYNPKDTNEYWNLHVNGKFVRLEAQDYIIEMAVHDEIFYTKAVEEELELSANDQEYLDAKKSDFWDDLDDEQYENLERLSITKEQLNEAMFRATLAQKYQEQLQEEGSSEYDFDDYNADGYAYEQILESEHTYSVNEELWDEVSIGNVTYTHGAEYNR
;
A
#
# COMPACT_ATOMS: atom_id res chain seq x y z
N MET A 1 58.44 -22.51 -5.59
CA MET A 1 57.15 -22.20 -6.24
C MET A 1 57.31 -20.83 -6.90
N ARG A 2 57.17 -20.73 -8.23
CA ARG A 2 57.50 -19.49 -8.96
C ARG A 2 56.38 -18.48 -8.72
N TYR A 3 56.70 -17.22 -8.42
CA TYR A 3 55.75 -16.12 -8.13
C TYR A 3 54.53 -16.08 -9.08
N TRP A 4 54.74 -16.43 -10.35
CA TRP A 4 53.68 -16.51 -11.36
C TRP A 4 52.60 -17.57 -11.07
N GLN A 5 52.93 -18.69 -10.41
CA GLN A 5 51.96 -19.71 -10.01
C GLN A 5 51.02 -19.19 -8.92
N PHE A 6 51.52 -18.36 -7.99
CA PHE A 6 50.67 -17.72 -6.97
C PHE A 6 49.75 -16.66 -7.57
N ALA A 7 50.24 -15.90 -8.55
CA ALA A 7 49.42 -14.90 -9.26
C ALA A 7 48.26 -15.55 -10.02
N ILE A 8 48.49 -16.71 -10.66
CA ILE A 8 47.44 -17.46 -11.36
C ILE A 8 46.39 -17.99 -10.37
N ILE A 9 46.82 -18.55 -9.24
CA ILE A 9 45.89 -19.08 -8.22
C ILE A 9 45.04 -17.95 -7.63
N LEU A 10 45.65 -16.79 -7.32
CA LEU A 10 44.93 -15.61 -6.83
C LEU A 10 43.88 -15.09 -7.83
N ALA A 11 44.22 -15.05 -9.13
CA ALA A 11 43.28 -14.64 -10.16
C ALA A 11 42.07 -15.58 -10.25
N ILE A 12 42.30 -16.90 -10.19
CA ILE A 12 41.22 -17.90 -10.22
C ILE A 12 40.31 -17.75 -9.00
N VAL A 13 40.88 -17.56 -7.80
CA VAL A 13 40.11 -17.36 -6.56
C VAL A 13 39.29 -16.08 -6.62
N ALA A 14 39.86 -14.97 -7.13
CA ALA A 14 39.14 -13.72 -7.30
C ALA A 14 38.00 -13.82 -8.32
N THR A 15 38.20 -14.52 -9.44
CA THR A 15 37.13 -14.78 -10.42
C THR A 15 36.04 -15.66 -9.84
N ALA A 16 36.38 -16.71 -9.08
CA ALA A 16 35.41 -17.56 -8.42
C ALA A 16 34.60 -16.79 -7.36
N LEU A 17 35.24 -15.92 -6.57
CA LEU A 17 34.58 -15.01 -5.63
C LEU A 17 33.66 -14.02 -6.34
N TYR A 18 34.11 -13.43 -7.45
CA TYR A 18 33.28 -12.52 -8.24
C TYR A 18 32.04 -13.24 -8.81
N ILE A 19 32.20 -14.44 -9.36
CA ILE A 19 31.07 -15.24 -9.87
C ILE A 19 30.13 -15.64 -8.72
N TYR A 20 30.68 -15.99 -7.55
CA TYR A 20 29.88 -16.33 -6.36
C TYR A 20 29.06 -15.13 -5.86
N ILE A 21 29.68 -13.96 -5.70
CA ILE A 21 29.00 -12.73 -5.31
C ILE A 21 27.96 -12.33 -6.36
N ARG A 22 28.33 -12.38 -7.65
CA ARG A 22 27.42 -12.09 -8.75
C ARG A 22 26.22 -13.06 -8.75
N ASN A 23 26.43 -14.35 -8.54
CA ASN A 23 25.35 -15.34 -8.49
C ASN A 23 24.46 -15.18 -7.25
N GLN A 24 25.03 -14.80 -6.09
CA GLN A 24 24.26 -14.44 -4.91
C GLN A 24 23.36 -13.22 -5.18
N HIS A 25 23.85 -12.20 -5.90
CA HIS A 25 23.04 -11.03 -6.26
C HIS A 25 22.05 -11.32 -7.41
N ILE A 26 22.41 -12.17 -8.38
CA ILE A 26 21.50 -12.58 -9.48
C ILE A 26 20.31 -13.39 -8.93
N GLY A 27 20.48 -14.13 -7.82
CA GLY A 27 19.40 -14.85 -7.15
C GLY A 27 18.50 -14.00 -6.25
N GLN A 28 18.92 -12.77 -5.92
CA GLN A 28 18.16 -11.83 -5.08
C GLN A 28 17.17 -10.96 -5.87
N ASN A 29 17.26 -10.92 -7.20
CA ASN A 29 16.26 -10.25 -8.04
C ASN A 29 15.03 -11.14 -8.28
N LYS A 30 14.55 -11.85 -7.27
CA LYS A 30 13.18 -12.40 -7.32
C LYS A 30 12.27 -11.24 -6.98
N VAL A 31 11.53 -10.75 -7.96
CA VAL A 31 10.42 -9.83 -7.72
C VAL A 31 9.51 -10.48 -6.67
N PHE A 32 9.24 -9.75 -5.59
CA PHE A 32 8.34 -10.22 -4.54
C PHE A 32 6.98 -10.60 -5.14
N ASP A 33 6.54 -11.83 -4.89
CA ASP A 33 5.29 -12.34 -5.46
C ASP A 33 4.14 -12.13 -4.48
N VAL A 34 3.48 -10.97 -4.60
CA VAL A 34 2.34 -10.57 -3.78
C VAL A 34 1.25 -11.65 -3.77
N ALA A 35 1.00 -12.32 -4.91
CA ALA A 35 -0.04 -13.34 -5.03
C ALA A 35 0.16 -14.54 -4.09
N SER A 36 1.41 -14.81 -3.68
CA SER A 36 1.72 -15.92 -2.79
C SER A 36 1.56 -15.59 -1.29
N HIS A 37 1.31 -14.32 -0.95
CA HIS A 37 1.20 -13.83 0.42
C HIS A 37 -0.16 -13.18 0.70
N MET A 38 -1.18 -13.45 -0.13
CA MET A 38 -2.51 -12.81 -0.04
C MET A 38 -3.22 -13.00 1.30
N ASP A 39 -2.97 -14.14 1.97
CA ASP A 39 -3.56 -14.50 3.26
C ASP A 39 -2.65 -14.12 4.45
N GLU A 40 -1.45 -13.58 4.20
CA GLU A 40 -0.52 -13.21 5.27
C GLU A 40 -0.87 -11.85 5.88
N THR A 41 -0.77 -11.76 7.20
CA THR A 41 -1.00 -10.54 7.96
C THR A 41 0.07 -9.50 7.66
N VAL A 42 -0.36 -8.34 7.17
CA VAL A 42 0.48 -7.16 6.95
C VAL A 42 0.44 -6.24 8.17
N VAL A 43 -0.75 -6.02 8.74
CA VAL A 43 -0.94 -5.13 9.88
C VAL A 43 -1.79 -5.82 10.95
N THR A 44 -1.51 -5.55 12.21
CA THR A 44 -2.41 -5.91 13.31
C THR A 44 -2.80 -4.65 14.05
N VAL A 45 -4.10 -4.38 14.18
CA VAL A 45 -4.68 -3.20 14.86
C VAL A 45 -5.52 -3.69 16.03
N ASP A 46 -5.09 -3.42 17.27
CA ASP A 46 -5.75 -3.89 18.50
C ASP A 46 -6.08 -5.40 18.53
N GLY A 47 -5.24 -6.19 17.87
CA GLY A 47 -5.41 -7.65 17.75
C GLY A 47 -6.26 -8.11 16.56
N VAL A 48 -6.83 -7.19 15.78
CA VAL A 48 -7.44 -7.47 14.47
C VAL A 48 -6.34 -7.58 13.43
N GLU A 49 -6.29 -8.70 12.72
CA GLU A 49 -5.29 -8.97 11.67
C GLU A 49 -5.82 -8.52 10.31
N LEU A 50 -5.08 -7.62 9.66
CA LEU A 50 -5.30 -7.20 8.27
C LEU A 50 -4.32 -7.94 7.37
N THR A 51 -4.86 -8.74 6.48
CA THR A 51 -4.10 -9.52 5.50
C THR A 51 -3.72 -8.69 4.29
N MET A 52 -2.80 -9.19 3.46
CA MET A 52 -2.48 -8.57 2.17
C MET A 52 -3.74 -8.34 1.31
N THR A 53 -4.72 -9.25 1.37
CA THR A 53 -6.02 -9.08 0.70
C THR A 53 -6.76 -7.83 1.19
N ASP A 54 -6.77 -7.58 2.50
CA ASP A 54 -7.41 -6.40 3.09
C ASP A 54 -6.70 -5.11 2.66
N MET A 55 -5.37 -5.18 2.49
CA MET A 55 -4.56 -4.05 2.04
C MET A 55 -4.77 -3.70 0.55
N MET A 56 -5.31 -4.62 -0.27
CA MET A 56 -5.36 -4.41 -1.72
C MET A 56 -6.23 -3.24 -2.16
N PHE A 57 -7.27 -2.89 -1.40
CA PHE A 57 -8.05 -1.67 -1.69
C PHE A 57 -7.16 -0.42 -1.57
N TYR A 58 -6.47 -0.28 -0.43
CA TYR A 58 -5.60 0.86 -0.14
C TYR A 58 -4.42 0.95 -1.12
N ILE A 59 -3.80 -0.19 -1.44
CA ILE A 59 -2.73 -0.27 -2.44
C ILE A 59 -3.23 0.20 -3.81
N THR A 60 -4.36 -0.35 -4.27
CA THR A 60 -4.91 -0.01 -5.60
C THR A 60 -5.31 1.46 -5.67
N TYR A 61 -5.93 1.97 -4.61
CA TYR A 61 -6.33 3.37 -4.50
C TYR A 61 -5.11 4.29 -4.58
N GLU A 62 -4.11 4.10 -3.73
CA GLU A 62 -2.94 4.98 -3.69
C GLU A 62 -2.08 4.86 -4.94
N GLU A 63 -1.88 3.64 -5.46
CA GLU A 63 -1.18 3.45 -6.73
C GLU A 63 -1.86 4.21 -7.87
N ASN A 64 -3.20 4.16 -7.97
CA ASN A 64 -3.93 4.94 -8.96
C ASN A 64 -3.71 6.45 -8.76
N GLN A 65 -3.86 6.97 -7.52
CA GLN A 65 -3.70 8.40 -7.24
C GLN A 65 -2.30 8.93 -7.60
N VAL A 66 -1.25 8.17 -7.25
CA VAL A 66 0.12 8.54 -7.57
C VAL A 66 0.41 8.37 -9.06
N GLU A 67 -0.11 7.33 -9.70
CA GLU A 67 0.08 7.09 -11.13
C GLU A 67 -0.54 8.21 -11.97
N GLN A 68 -1.71 8.74 -11.59
CA GLN A 68 -2.29 9.88 -12.31
C GLN A 68 -1.42 11.14 -12.21
N LYS A 69 -0.77 11.37 -11.05
CA LYS A 69 0.24 12.44 -10.90
C LYS A 69 1.48 12.15 -11.75
N ALA A 70 1.91 10.89 -11.80
CA ALA A 70 3.05 10.46 -12.60
C ALA A 70 2.81 10.64 -14.12
N LYS A 71 1.60 10.31 -14.60
CA LYS A 71 1.15 10.53 -15.99
C LYS A 71 1.19 12.00 -16.38
N VAL A 72 0.85 12.92 -15.46
CA VAL A 72 0.98 14.37 -15.67
C VAL A 72 2.45 14.82 -15.71
N TYR A 73 3.29 14.25 -14.84
CA TYR A 73 4.71 14.59 -14.74
C TYR A 73 5.52 14.13 -15.98
N ASN A 74 5.47 12.85 -16.30
CA ASN A 74 6.10 12.25 -17.48
C ASN A 74 5.24 11.11 -18.04
N PRO A 75 4.37 11.37 -19.03
CA PRO A 75 3.47 10.35 -19.58
C PRO A 75 4.18 9.23 -20.35
N LYS A 76 5.50 9.34 -20.60
CA LYS A 76 6.27 8.29 -21.29
C LYS A 76 6.98 7.34 -20.33
N ASP A 77 7.19 7.77 -19.09
CA ASP A 77 7.90 7.02 -18.07
C ASP A 77 7.43 7.49 -16.69
N THR A 78 6.29 6.96 -16.27
CA THR A 78 5.64 7.29 -15.00
C THR A 78 6.48 6.84 -13.81
N ASN A 79 7.35 5.83 -13.99
CA ASN A 79 8.29 5.36 -12.98
C ASN A 79 9.29 6.44 -12.56
N GLU A 80 9.56 7.45 -13.40
CA GLU A 80 10.39 8.59 -13.02
C GLU A 80 9.79 9.32 -11.81
N TYR A 81 8.47 9.51 -11.78
CA TYR A 81 7.76 10.16 -10.68
C TYR A 81 7.80 9.31 -9.40
N TRP A 82 7.56 8.00 -9.52
CA TRP A 82 7.63 7.06 -8.39
C TRP A 82 9.00 7.05 -7.70
N ASN A 83 10.08 7.32 -8.45
CA ASN A 83 11.45 7.39 -7.95
C ASN A 83 11.90 8.82 -7.61
N LEU A 84 11.00 9.81 -7.67
CA LEU A 84 11.33 11.15 -7.20
C LEU A 84 11.57 11.14 -5.70
N HIS A 85 12.54 11.94 -5.29
CA HIS A 85 12.88 12.16 -3.90
C HIS A 85 12.39 13.55 -3.49
N VAL A 86 11.29 13.59 -2.75
CA VAL A 86 10.61 14.81 -2.29
C VAL A 86 10.68 14.81 -0.75
N ASN A 87 10.91 15.98 -0.15
CA ASN A 87 10.94 16.14 1.32
C ASN A 87 11.88 15.20 2.11
N GLY A 88 12.87 14.58 1.46
CA GLY A 88 13.78 13.65 2.14
C GLY A 88 13.40 12.18 2.00
N LYS A 89 12.34 11.85 1.25
CA LYS A 89 11.84 10.49 1.05
C LYS A 89 11.50 10.24 -0.42
N PHE A 90 11.53 8.98 -0.86
CA PHE A 90 11.02 8.61 -2.18
C PHE A 90 9.49 8.62 -2.18
N VAL A 91 8.88 9.09 -3.27
CA VAL A 91 7.41 9.08 -3.45
C VAL A 91 6.83 7.69 -3.20
N ARG A 92 7.50 6.64 -3.70
CA ARG A 92 7.09 5.25 -3.45
C ARG A 92 7.02 4.89 -1.97
N LEU A 93 7.99 5.36 -1.17
CA LEU A 93 8.00 5.07 0.26
C LEU A 93 6.99 5.97 1.01
N GLU A 94 6.74 7.20 0.56
CA GLU A 94 5.63 8.01 1.11
C GLU A 94 4.28 7.32 0.88
N ALA A 95 4.03 6.82 -0.33
CA ALA A 95 2.83 6.05 -0.65
C ALA A 95 2.71 4.77 0.20
N GLN A 96 3.83 4.07 0.41
CA GLN A 96 3.87 2.87 1.25
C GLN A 96 3.46 3.12 2.71
N ASP A 97 3.93 4.21 3.31
CA ASP A 97 3.51 4.59 4.67
C ASP A 97 2.03 4.98 4.68
N TYR A 98 1.60 5.81 3.71
CA TYR A 98 0.24 6.32 3.65
C TYR A 98 -0.81 5.20 3.49
N ILE A 99 -0.48 4.12 2.76
CA ILE A 99 -1.33 2.93 2.67
C ILE A 99 -1.58 2.28 4.04
N ILE A 100 -0.55 2.19 4.88
CA ILE A 100 -0.67 1.66 6.25
C ILE A 100 -1.49 2.62 7.10
N GLU A 101 -1.22 3.92 7.02
CA GLU A 101 -1.95 4.95 7.77
C GLU A 101 -3.44 4.91 7.48
N MET A 102 -3.84 4.83 6.20
CA MET A 102 -5.25 4.68 5.80
C MET A 102 -5.88 3.39 6.33
N ALA A 103 -5.19 2.26 6.20
CA ALA A 103 -5.74 0.96 6.64
C ALA A 103 -5.93 0.90 8.16
N VAL A 104 -4.96 1.42 8.93
CA VAL A 104 -5.04 1.49 10.39
C VAL A 104 -6.15 2.44 10.83
N HIS A 105 -6.21 3.63 10.21
CA HIS A 105 -7.24 4.63 10.47
C HIS A 105 -8.64 4.06 10.28
N ASP A 106 -8.89 3.48 9.11
CA ASP A 106 -10.20 2.93 8.77
C ASP A 106 -10.55 1.75 9.67
N GLU A 107 -9.59 0.89 10.03
CA GLU A 107 -9.85 -0.23 10.92
C GLU A 107 -10.29 0.22 12.32
N ILE A 108 -9.61 1.23 12.88
CA ILE A 108 -9.94 1.80 14.19
C ILE A 108 -11.37 2.33 14.19
N PHE A 109 -11.69 3.21 13.25
CA PHE A 109 -13.01 3.84 13.22
C PHE A 109 -14.11 2.91 12.74
N TYR A 110 -13.82 1.96 11.85
CA TYR A 110 -14.76 0.89 11.50
C TYR A 110 -15.11 0.04 12.72
N THR A 111 -14.12 -0.36 13.50
CA THR A 111 -14.34 -1.16 14.72
C THR A 111 -15.23 -0.39 15.71
N LYS A 112 -14.95 0.90 15.93
CA LYS A 112 -15.79 1.76 16.78
C LYS A 112 -17.21 1.91 16.25
N ALA A 113 -17.36 2.12 14.94
CA ALA A 113 -18.67 2.20 14.30
C ALA A 113 -19.49 0.93 14.52
N VAL A 114 -18.85 -0.25 14.42
CA VAL A 114 -19.49 -1.54 14.68
C VAL A 114 -19.84 -1.72 16.16
N GLU A 115 -18.95 -1.32 17.08
CA GLU A 115 -19.20 -1.34 18.53
C GLU A 115 -20.40 -0.47 18.93
N GLU A 116 -20.61 0.65 18.25
CA GLU A 116 -21.73 1.57 18.45
C GLU A 116 -22.97 1.22 17.59
N GLU A 117 -22.94 0.08 16.90
CA GLU A 117 -24.03 -0.43 16.05
C GLU A 117 -24.45 0.58 14.96
N LEU A 118 -23.50 1.32 14.40
CA LEU A 118 -23.76 2.24 13.29
C LEU A 118 -24.09 1.51 12.00
N GLU A 119 -25.04 2.09 11.27
CA GLU A 119 -25.45 1.61 9.96
C GLU A 119 -25.40 2.75 8.94
N LEU A 120 -25.03 2.44 7.70
CA LEU A 120 -25.10 3.41 6.60
C LEU A 120 -26.54 3.87 6.37
N SER A 121 -26.73 5.18 6.36
CA SER A 121 -27.98 5.81 5.97
C SER A 121 -28.22 5.62 4.46
N ALA A 122 -29.43 5.96 3.98
CA ALA A 122 -29.70 5.96 2.55
C ALA A 122 -28.78 6.93 1.78
N ASN A 123 -28.40 8.05 2.40
CA ASN A 123 -27.47 9.02 1.81
C ASN A 123 -26.04 8.46 1.77
N ASP A 124 -25.62 7.78 2.83
CA ASP A 124 -24.28 7.18 2.92
C ASP A 124 -24.15 6.02 1.91
N GLN A 125 -25.23 5.28 1.68
CA GLN A 125 -25.28 4.25 0.65
C GLN A 125 -25.18 4.84 -0.76
N GLU A 126 -25.89 5.93 -1.05
CA GLU A 126 -25.78 6.62 -2.35
C GLU A 126 -24.35 7.16 -2.56
N TYR A 127 -23.75 7.68 -1.51
CA TYR A 127 -22.35 8.13 -1.52
C TYR A 127 -21.36 6.98 -1.74
N LEU A 128 -21.55 5.84 -1.07
CA LEU A 128 -20.75 4.63 -1.27
C LEU A 128 -20.88 4.10 -2.70
N ASP A 129 -22.09 4.07 -3.25
CA ASP A 129 -22.34 3.61 -4.62
C ASP A 129 -21.66 4.52 -5.65
N ALA A 130 -21.68 5.84 -5.43
CA ALA A 130 -20.94 6.80 -6.25
C ALA A 130 -19.42 6.58 -6.14
N LYS A 131 -18.88 6.45 -4.92
CA LYS A 131 -17.45 6.13 -4.68
C LYS A 131 -17.03 4.85 -5.39
N LYS A 132 -17.84 3.80 -5.32
CA LYS A 132 -17.61 2.53 -6.03
C LYS A 132 -17.56 2.74 -7.54
N SER A 133 -18.52 3.47 -8.09
CA SER A 133 -18.53 3.79 -9.52
C SER A 133 -17.24 4.50 -9.93
N ASP A 134 -16.90 5.59 -9.24
CA ASP A 134 -15.72 6.40 -9.56
C ASP A 134 -14.43 5.56 -9.44
N PHE A 135 -14.27 4.78 -8.37
CA PHE A 135 -13.11 3.90 -8.19
C PHE A 135 -12.95 2.93 -9.36
N TRP A 136 -14.02 2.23 -9.74
CA TRP A 136 -13.96 1.24 -10.82
C TRP A 136 -13.84 1.86 -12.22
N ASP A 137 -14.38 3.06 -12.43
CA ASP A 137 -14.29 3.80 -13.69
C ASP A 137 -12.89 4.41 -13.90
N ASP A 138 -12.17 4.71 -12.82
CA ASP A 138 -10.82 5.27 -12.86
C ASP A 138 -9.72 4.22 -13.06
N LEU A 139 -9.99 2.93 -12.80
CA LEU A 139 -9.01 1.87 -13.04
C LEU A 139 -8.83 1.63 -14.55
N ASP A 140 -7.58 1.48 -14.99
CA ASP A 140 -7.28 1.08 -16.36
C ASP A 140 -7.24 -0.45 -16.55
N ASP A 141 -7.22 -0.88 -17.82
CA ASP A 141 -7.26 -2.30 -18.20
C ASP A 141 -6.14 -3.11 -17.53
N GLU A 142 -4.95 -2.51 -17.35
CA GLU A 142 -3.81 -3.17 -16.71
C GLU A 142 -4.08 -3.45 -15.23
N GLN A 143 -4.65 -2.49 -14.51
CA GLN A 143 -5.01 -2.69 -13.10
C GLN A 143 -6.05 -3.79 -12.95
N TYR A 144 -7.06 -3.84 -13.82
CA TYR A 144 -8.04 -4.94 -13.83
C TYR A 144 -7.36 -6.30 -14.04
N GLU A 145 -6.49 -6.43 -15.05
CA GLU A 145 -5.76 -7.66 -15.32
C GLU A 145 -4.87 -8.08 -14.14
N ASN A 146 -4.21 -7.13 -13.49
CA ASN A 146 -3.36 -7.40 -12.33
C ASN A 146 -4.16 -7.80 -11.09
N LEU A 147 -5.30 -7.18 -10.81
CA LEU A 147 -6.20 -7.60 -9.73
C LEU A 147 -6.72 -9.03 -9.97
N GLU A 148 -7.11 -9.37 -11.20
CA GLU A 148 -7.51 -10.73 -11.57
C GLU A 148 -6.36 -11.74 -11.36
N ARG A 149 -5.13 -11.38 -11.75
CA ARG A 149 -3.93 -12.21 -11.53
C ARG A 149 -3.65 -12.45 -10.04
N LEU A 150 -3.91 -11.45 -9.20
CA LEU A 150 -3.82 -11.53 -7.74
C LEU A 150 -5.02 -12.25 -7.11
N SER A 151 -6.00 -12.70 -7.91
CA SER A 151 -7.25 -13.32 -7.45
C SER A 151 -8.10 -12.43 -6.55
N ILE A 152 -7.97 -11.10 -6.70
CA ILE A 152 -8.80 -10.12 -6.00
C ILE A 152 -10.13 -9.96 -6.73
N THR A 153 -11.23 -10.09 -5.99
CA THR A 153 -12.58 -9.92 -6.51
C THR A 153 -13.11 -8.50 -6.30
N LYS A 154 -14.10 -8.12 -7.11
CA LYS A 154 -14.80 -6.84 -6.93
C LYS A 154 -15.47 -6.75 -5.57
N GLU A 155 -16.02 -7.85 -5.08
CA GLU A 155 -16.68 -7.93 -3.78
C GLU A 155 -15.70 -7.63 -2.64
N GLN A 156 -14.47 -8.12 -2.70
CA GLN A 156 -13.46 -7.84 -1.68
C GLN A 156 -13.11 -6.35 -1.61
N LEU A 157 -12.86 -5.71 -2.76
CA LEU A 157 -12.59 -4.27 -2.78
C LEU A 157 -13.83 -3.45 -2.39
N ASN A 158 -15.02 -3.85 -2.85
CA ASN A 158 -16.27 -3.19 -2.49
C ASN A 158 -16.61 -3.30 -1.00
N GLU A 159 -16.18 -4.38 -0.34
CA GLU A 159 -16.31 -4.56 1.11
C GLU A 159 -15.34 -3.63 1.85
N ALA A 160 -14.07 -3.55 1.43
CA ALA A 160 -13.12 -2.59 2.00
C ALA A 160 -13.63 -1.13 1.88
N MET A 161 -14.20 -0.77 0.73
CA MET A 161 -14.84 0.55 0.54
C MET A 161 -16.06 0.77 1.44
N PHE A 162 -16.84 -0.29 1.71
CA PHE A 162 -17.95 -0.22 2.66
C PHE A 162 -17.41 0.05 4.08
N ARG A 163 -16.39 -0.68 4.51
CA ARG A 163 -15.74 -0.50 5.82
C ARG A 163 -15.19 0.91 5.98
N ALA A 164 -14.46 1.41 4.99
CA ALA A 164 -13.96 2.79 4.94
C ALA A 164 -15.09 3.84 5.02
N THR A 165 -16.23 3.59 4.39
CA THR A 165 -17.38 4.50 4.46
C THR A 165 -18.06 4.47 5.82
N LEU A 166 -18.11 3.31 6.48
CA LEU A 166 -18.63 3.21 7.83
C LEU A 166 -17.68 3.85 8.86
N ALA A 167 -16.36 3.72 8.66
CA ALA A 167 -15.35 4.48 9.40
C ALA A 167 -15.55 5.99 9.23
N GLN A 168 -15.78 6.47 8.00
CA GLN A 168 -16.09 7.87 7.73
C GLN A 168 -17.34 8.35 8.47
N LYS A 169 -18.40 7.53 8.50
CA LYS A 169 -19.61 7.84 9.25
C LYS A 169 -19.33 8.03 10.75
N TYR A 170 -18.40 7.24 11.31
CA TYR A 170 -17.98 7.42 12.71
C TYR A 170 -17.26 8.76 12.92
N GLN A 171 -16.39 9.17 11.98
CA GLN A 171 -15.77 10.49 12.03
C GLN A 171 -16.80 11.62 12.02
N GLU A 172 -17.85 11.51 11.19
CA GLU A 172 -18.98 12.46 11.16
C GLU A 172 -19.70 12.52 12.52
N GLN A 173 -19.94 11.37 13.16
CA GLN A 173 -20.53 11.34 14.51
C GLN A 173 -19.62 11.98 15.56
N LEU A 174 -18.31 11.70 15.55
CA LEU A 174 -17.36 12.33 16.46
C LEU A 174 -17.33 13.85 16.30
N GLN A 175 -17.47 14.34 15.06
CA GLN A 175 -17.59 15.77 14.78
C GLN A 175 -18.90 16.35 15.35
N GLU A 176 -20.03 15.67 15.18
CA GLU A 176 -21.33 16.11 15.70
C GLU A 176 -21.41 16.11 17.23
N GLU A 177 -20.79 15.13 17.86
CA GLU A 177 -20.73 14.97 19.33
C GLU A 177 -19.64 15.83 19.98
N GLY A 178 -18.59 16.14 19.23
CA GLY A 178 -17.47 16.97 19.66
C GLY A 178 -17.91 18.39 20.05
N SER A 179 -17.14 19.01 20.95
CA SER A 179 -17.13 20.47 21.05
C SER A 179 -16.55 21.05 19.75
N SER A 180 -16.75 22.33 19.45
CA SER A 180 -16.26 23.00 18.23
C SER A 180 -14.72 23.13 18.13
N GLU A 181 -13.99 22.18 18.71
CA GLU A 181 -12.53 22.11 18.80
C GLU A 181 -11.91 21.36 17.62
N TYR A 182 -12.60 20.36 17.08
CA TYR A 182 -12.14 19.55 15.95
C TYR A 182 -13.16 19.58 14.80
N ASP A 183 -12.67 19.82 13.59
CA ASP A 183 -13.43 19.70 12.36
C ASP A 183 -13.29 18.27 11.79
N PHE A 184 -14.09 17.92 10.78
CA PHE A 184 -14.04 16.60 10.14
C PHE A 184 -12.63 16.19 9.71
N ASP A 185 -11.88 17.12 9.10
CA ASP A 185 -10.53 16.85 8.59
C ASP A 185 -9.51 16.55 9.71
N ASP A 186 -9.76 16.99 10.95
CA ASP A 186 -8.87 16.68 12.08
C ASP A 186 -8.92 15.19 12.45
N TYR A 187 -9.94 14.46 11.98
CA TYR A 187 -10.05 13.02 12.16
C TYR A 187 -9.48 12.21 10.99
N ASN A 188 -8.94 12.82 9.92
CA ASN A 188 -8.31 12.06 8.84
C ASN A 188 -7.06 11.30 9.34
N ALA A 189 -6.53 10.38 8.53
CA ALA A 189 -5.36 9.57 8.90
C ALA A 189 -4.11 10.40 9.29
N ASP A 190 -3.97 11.61 8.76
CA ASP A 190 -2.93 12.60 9.08
C ASP A 190 -3.44 13.75 9.99
N GLY A 191 -4.67 13.63 10.47
CA GLY A 191 -5.37 14.63 11.26
C GLY A 191 -4.95 14.62 12.73
N TYR A 192 -4.93 15.81 13.34
CA TYR A 192 -4.46 15.97 14.72
C TYR A 192 -5.35 15.25 15.75
N ALA A 193 -6.66 15.28 15.59
CA ALA A 193 -7.56 14.60 16.54
C ALA A 193 -7.39 13.07 16.45
N TYR A 194 -7.23 12.54 15.23
CA TYR A 194 -6.94 11.13 15.01
C TYR A 194 -5.59 10.71 15.63
N GLU A 195 -4.53 11.50 15.46
CA GLU A 195 -3.22 11.22 16.06
C GLU A 195 -3.33 11.04 17.59
N GLN A 196 -4.09 11.92 18.25
CA GLN A 196 -4.31 11.84 19.70
C GLN A 196 -5.11 10.60 20.11
N ILE A 197 -6.12 10.20 19.33
CA ILE A 197 -6.89 8.97 19.56
C ILE A 197 -5.98 7.75 19.39
N LEU A 198 -5.21 7.71 18.30
CA LEU A 198 -4.28 6.63 17.99
C LEU A 198 -3.25 6.46 19.12
N GLU A 199 -2.61 7.53 19.58
CA GLU A 199 -1.59 7.47 20.64
C GLU A 199 -2.13 7.08 22.02
N SER A 200 -3.39 7.44 22.32
CA SER A 200 -3.95 7.29 23.67
C SER A 200 -4.74 6.00 23.88
N GLU A 201 -5.38 5.47 22.84
CA GLU A 201 -6.34 4.37 22.97
C GLU A 201 -5.98 3.12 22.16
N HIS A 202 -5.17 3.26 21.12
CA HIS A 202 -4.99 2.23 20.11
C HIS A 202 -3.52 1.81 19.95
N THR A 203 -3.32 0.60 19.44
CA THR A 203 -1.99 0.09 19.09
C THR A 203 -2.05 -0.66 17.77
N TYR A 204 -1.00 -0.52 16.96
CA TYR A 204 -0.83 -1.35 15.78
C TYR A 204 0.60 -1.81 15.59
N SER A 205 0.79 -2.87 14.83
CA SER A 205 2.10 -3.36 14.41
C SER A 205 2.06 -3.76 12.95
N VAL A 206 3.11 -3.43 12.21
CA VAL A 206 3.30 -3.81 10.81
C VAL A 206 4.28 -4.98 10.74
N ASN A 207 3.98 -5.96 9.89
CA ASN A 207 4.92 -6.99 9.50
C ASN A 207 5.92 -6.43 8.49
N GLU A 208 6.95 -5.72 8.99
CA GLU A 208 7.96 -5.04 8.15
C GLU A 208 8.70 -6.01 7.22
N GLU A 209 8.96 -7.26 7.64
CA GLU A 209 9.63 -8.27 6.79
C GLU A 209 8.82 -8.59 5.53
N LEU A 210 7.49 -8.58 5.64
CA LEU A 210 6.59 -8.76 4.50
C LEU A 210 6.39 -7.44 3.74
N TRP A 211 6.11 -6.37 4.46
CA TRP A 211 5.68 -5.09 3.89
C TRP A 211 6.79 -4.38 3.11
N ASP A 212 8.03 -4.43 3.58
CA ASP A 212 9.18 -3.79 2.92
C ASP A 212 9.49 -4.42 1.55
N GLU A 213 9.09 -5.68 1.34
CA GLU A 213 9.27 -6.38 0.06
C GLU A 213 8.17 -6.03 -0.96
N VAL A 214 7.05 -5.45 -0.53
CA VAL A 214 5.96 -5.03 -1.41
C VAL A 214 6.42 -3.83 -2.24
N SER A 215 6.58 -4.05 -3.54
CA SER A 215 6.98 -2.99 -4.46
C SER A 215 5.81 -2.09 -4.84
N ILE A 216 5.43 -1.15 -3.96
CA ILE A 216 4.40 -0.13 -4.23
C ILE A 216 4.72 0.66 -5.51
N GLY A 217 3.69 0.98 -6.28
CA GLY A 217 3.76 1.44 -7.66
C GLY A 217 3.93 0.31 -8.68
N ASN A 218 4.12 -0.95 -8.27
CA ASN A 218 4.23 -2.09 -9.18
C ASN A 218 3.33 -3.27 -8.79
N VAL A 219 2.34 -3.06 -7.91
CA VAL A 219 1.42 -4.13 -7.51
C VAL A 219 0.29 -4.23 -8.53
N THR A 220 -0.35 -3.11 -8.85
CA THR A 220 -1.43 -2.98 -9.83
C THR A 220 -0.98 -2.39 -11.16
N TYR A 221 0.21 -1.79 -11.20
CA TYR A 221 0.88 -1.34 -12.43
C TYR A 221 2.16 -2.13 -12.73
N THR A 222 2.65 -2.08 -13.96
CA THR A 222 3.92 -2.68 -14.37
C THR A 222 4.85 -1.65 -14.99
N HIS A 223 5.72 -1.08 -14.16
CA HIS A 223 6.77 -0.19 -14.68
C HIS A 223 7.96 -1.00 -15.22
N GLY A 224 8.25 -0.88 -16.52
CA GLY A 224 9.53 -1.33 -17.09
C GLY A 224 9.56 -2.65 -17.88
N ALA A 225 8.42 -3.17 -18.36
CA ALA A 225 8.42 -4.38 -19.21
C ALA A 225 8.62 -4.12 -20.73
N GLU A 226 8.51 -2.87 -21.22
CA GLU A 226 8.43 -2.59 -22.67
C GLU A 226 9.74 -2.18 -23.39
N TYR A 227 10.91 -2.28 -22.75
CA TYR A 227 12.20 -1.98 -23.42
C TYR A 227 13.09 -3.20 -23.70
N ASN A 228 12.54 -4.41 -23.70
CA ASN A 228 13.23 -5.62 -24.17
C ASN A 228 12.30 -6.57 -24.95
N ARG A 229 11.78 -6.14 -26.10
CA ARG A 229 11.32 -7.05 -27.17
C ARG A 229 12.14 -6.83 -28.44
#